data_AF-A0A2C6DHX8-F1
#
_entry.id   AF-A0A2C6DHX8-F1
#
_cell.length_a   1.000
_cell.length_b   1.000
_cell.length_c   1.000
_cell.angle_alpha   90.00
_cell.angle_beta   90.00
_cell.angle_gamma   90.00
#
_symmetry.space_group_name_H-M   'P 1'
#
loop_
_entity.id
_entity.type
_entity.pdbx_description
1 polymer ?
#
loop_
_entity_poly.entity_id
_entity_poly.type
_entity_poly.pdbx_seq_one_letter_code
_entity_poly.pdbx_strand_id
1 'polypeptide(L)'
;MKRLIFVLILGFSLVGCAQNKIDTSGKDAYLKSINTMSESMPEEKKHEFMRAIEHIQYTTLISTVISNIPLPESSNEKMYDVAQNAYFLGDEDTYRKVMNKYIYDDPLYMAELKKSLGGKTADEIIGVKKK
;
A
#
# COMPACT_ATOMS: atom_id res chain seq x y z
N MET A 1 49.87 -0.41 19.20
CA MET A 1 48.78 -1.35 18.84
C MET A 1 47.50 -0.92 19.55
N LYS A 2 46.33 -1.08 18.91
CA LYS A 2 44.98 -0.55 19.26
C LYS A 2 44.58 0.76 18.58
N ARG A 3 44.59 0.76 17.25
CA ARG A 3 43.74 1.64 16.42
C ARG A 3 43.31 0.82 15.21
N LEU A 4 42.28 -0.02 15.33
CA LEU A 4 41.67 -0.75 14.20
C LEU A 4 40.40 -1.50 14.65
N ILE A 5 39.44 -0.81 15.28
CA ILE A 5 38.09 -1.37 15.47
C ILE A 5 37.08 -0.23 15.30
N PHE A 6 36.89 0.28 14.07
CA PHE A 6 35.76 1.15 13.74
C PHE A 6 35.42 1.16 12.24
N VAL A 7 35.68 0.05 11.53
CA VAL A 7 35.41 -0.05 10.06
C VAL A 7 34.69 -1.35 9.70
N LEU A 8 33.71 -1.79 10.52
CA LEU A 8 32.92 -2.99 10.21
C LEU A 8 31.40 -2.82 10.33
N ILE A 9 30.87 -1.61 10.56
CA ILE A 9 29.41 -1.35 10.63
C ILE A 9 28.97 -0.25 9.63
N LEU A 10 29.74 -0.03 8.57
CA LEU A 10 29.37 0.88 7.48
C LEU A 10 29.39 0.18 6.10
N GLY A 11 29.36 -1.16 6.10
CA GLY A 11 29.44 -2.00 4.91
C GLY A 11 28.13 -2.68 4.48
N PHE A 12 26.99 -2.36 5.09
CA PHE A 12 25.68 -2.92 4.70
C PHE A 12 24.77 -1.92 3.95
N SER A 13 25.24 -0.70 3.65
CA SER A 13 24.45 0.34 2.98
C SER A 13 24.51 0.29 1.44
N LEU A 14 25.14 -0.71 0.84
CA LEU A 14 25.32 -0.81 -0.63
C LEU A 14 24.87 -2.14 -1.24
N VAL A 15 23.95 -2.87 -0.60
CA VAL A 15 23.11 -3.80 -1.36
C VAL A 15 22.03 -2.98 -2.03
N GLY A 16 22.36 -2.44 -3.20
CA GLY A 16 21.37 -2.00 -4.17
C GLY A 16 20.58 -3.21 -4.67
N CYS A 17 19.73 -3.79 -3.81
CA CYS A 17 18.52 -4.44 -4.31
C CYS A 17 17.78 -3.32 -5.01
N ALA A 18 17.68 -3.36 -6.35
CA ALA A 18 16.81 -2.47 -7.09
C ALA A 18 15.51 -2.35 -6.29
N GLN A 19 15.21 -1.15 -5.77
CA GLN A 19 14.06 -1.00 -4.88
C GLN A 19 12.85 -1.52 -5.62
N ASN A 20 12.28 -2.61 -5.10
CA ASN A 20 11.10 -3.20 -5.70
C ASN A 20 10.06 -2.08 -5.79
N LYS A 21 9.46 -1.96 -6.98
CA LYS A 21 8.41 -0.98 -7.26
C LYS A 21 7.05 -1.66 -7.14
N ILE A 22 6.05 -0.90 -6.69
CA ILE A 22 4.70 -1.44 -6.58
C ILE A 22 4.18 -1.70 -7.99
N ASP A 23 3.83 -2.95 -8.24
CA ASP A 23 3.23 -3.38 -9.50
C ASP A 23 1.71 -3.29 -9.38
N THR A 24 1.10 -2.39 -10.13
CA THR A 24 -0.36 -2.17 -10.15
C THR A 24 -0.98 -2.65 -11.47
N SER A 25 -0.31 -3.56 -12.18
CA SER A 25 -0.84 -4.17 -13.42
C SER A 25 -2.09 -5.03 -13.18
N GLY A 26 -2.33 -5.47 -11.95
CA GLY A 26 -3.52 -6.17 -11.52
C GLY A 26 -3.49 -6.44 -10.01
N LYS A 27 -4.62 -6.93 -9.47
CA LYS A 27 -4.79 -7.25 -8.05
C LYS A 27 -3.70 -8.18 -7.50
N ASP A 28 -3.44 -9.29 -8.17
CA ASP A 28 -2.47 -10.29 -7.69
C ASP A 28 -1.04 -9.74 -7.72
N ALA A 29 -0.68 -8.99 -8.77
CA ALA A 29 0.62 -8.34 -8.87
C ALA A 29 0.80 -7.29 -7.77
N TYR A 30 -0.25 -6.52 -7.50
CA TYR A 30 -0.28 -5.54 -6.42
C TYR A 30 -0.07 -6.19 -5.07
N LEU A 31 -0.92 -7.14 -4.68
CA LEU A 31 -0.83 -7.84 -3.40
C LEU A 31 0.53 -8.52 -3.22
N LYS A 32 1.02 -9.18 -4.27
CA LYS A 32 2.35 -9.80 -4.25
C LYS A 32 3.46 -8.78 -4.03
N SER A 33 3.40 -7.62 -4.71
CA SER A 33 4.42 -6.57 -4.57
C SER A 33 4.45 -5.99 -3.16
N ILE A 34 3.29 -5.70 -2.56
CA ILE A 34 3.19 -5.19 -1.18
C ILE A 34 3.70 -6.23 -0.18
N ASN A 35 3.26 -7.48 -0.29
CA ASN A 35 3.70 -8.55 0.60
C ASN A 35 5.22 -8.74 0.52
N THR A 36 5.77 -8.86 -0.70
CA THR A 36 7.21 -9.05 -0.90
C THR A 36 8.03 -7.89 -0.34
N MET A 37 7.59 -6.65 -0.54
CA MET A 37 8.25 -5.49 0.06
C MET A 37 8.20 -5.56 1.59
N SER A 38 7.02 -5.78 2.14
CA SER A 38 6.79 -5.80 3.59
C SER A 38 7.63 -6.88 4.30
N GLU A 39 7.76 -8.08 3.71
CA GLU A 39 8.52 -9.20 4.26
C GLU A 39 10.04 -8.97 4.21
N SER A 40 10.51 -8.14 3.27
CA SER A 40 11.93 -7.80 3.15
C SER A 40 12.40 -6.70 4.12
N MET A 41 11.47 -6.10 4.89
CA MET A 41 11.73 -4.96 5.76
C MET A 41 11.85 -5.35 7.24
N PRO A 42 12.61 -4.59 8.04
CA PRO A 42 12.53 -4.66 9.50
C PRO A 42 11.11 -4.34 9.99
N GLU A 43 10.67 -4.97 11.09
CA GLU A 43 9.28 -4.85 11.61
C GLU A 43 8.81 -3.40 11.82
N GLU A 44 9.68 -2.52 12.32
CA GLU A 44 9.36 -1.09 12.49
C GLU A 44 8.99 -0.43 11.14
N LYS A 45 9.82 -0.63 10.11
CA LYS A 45 9.58 -0.11 8.76
C LYS A 45 8.39 -0.76 8.08
N LYS A 46 8.18 -2.06 8.32
CA LYS A 46 7.02 -2.80 7.83
C LYS A 46 5.72 -2.21 8.36
N HIS A 47 5.64 -1.91 9.65
CA HIS A 47 4.46 -1.25 10.23
C HIS A 47 4.20 0.15 9.66
N GLU A 48 5.25 0.93 9.40
CA GLU A 48 5.12 2.24 8.75
C GLU A 48 4.64 2.13 7.30
N PHE A 49 5.24 1.21 6.55
CA PHE A 49 4.89 0.93 5.17
C PHE A 49 3.43 0.47 5.04
N MET A 50 3.01 -0.52 5.83
CA MET A 50 1.66 -1.07 5.77
C MET A 50 0.61 -0.01 6.15
N ARG A 51 0.86 0.82 7.17
CA ARG A 51 -0.03 1.94 7.50
C ARG A 51 -0.12 2.97 6.39
N ALA A 52 0.97 3.25 5.69
CA ALA A 52 0.97 4.17 4.57
C ALA A 52 0.18 3.59 3.38
N ILE A 53 0.34 2.30 3.09
CA ILE A 53 -0.44 1.58 2.08
C ILE A 53 -1.93 1.61 2.40
N GLU A 54 -2.33 1.25 3.62
CA GLU A 54 -3.74 1.26 4.03
C GLU A 54 -4.36 2.66 3.91
N HIS A 55 -3.62 3.69 4.32
CA HIS A 55 -4.06 5.07 4.17
C HIS A 55 -4.27 5.46 2.71
N ILE A 56 -3.34 5.09 1.81
CA ILE A 56 -3.46 5.39 0.38
C ILE A 56 -4.59 4.60 -0.27
N GLN A 57 -4.77 3.33 0.12
CA GLN A 57 -5.90 2.52 -0.34
C GLN A 57 -7.23 3.17 0.03
N TYR A 58 -7.33 3.66 1.27
CA TYR A 58 -8.50 4.36 1.78
C TYR A 58 -8.73 5.70 1.06
N THR A 59 -7.71 6.54 0.87
CA THR A 59 -7.89 7.81 0.16
C THR A 59 -8.26 7.59 -1.31
N THR A 60 -7.72 6.54 -1.93
CA THR A 60 -8.10 6.11 -3.28
C THR A 60 -9.55 5.63 -3.32
N LEU A 61 -10.00 4.89 -2.31
CA LEU A 61 -11.39 4.42 -2.15
C LEU A 61 -12.34 5.62 -2.15
N ILE A 62 -12.07 6.61 -1.29
CA ILE A 62 -12.87 7.83 -1.17
C ILE A 62 -12.85 8.66 -2.46
N SER A 63 -11.67 8.81 -3.09
CA SER A 63 -11.55 9.53 -4.36
C SER A 63 -12.40 8.89 -5.47
N THR A 64 -12.44 7.55 -5.52
CA THR A 64 -13.23 6.81 -6.50
C THR A 64 -14.73 7.04 -6.29
N VAL A 65 -15.18 7.09 -5.04
CA VAL A 65 -16.60 7.31 -4.67
C VAL A 65 -17.03 8.77 -4.89
N ILE A 66 -16.21 9.76 -4.48
CA ILE A 66 -16.58 11.18 -4.50
C ILE A 66 -16.52 11.79 -5.91
N SER A 67 -15.71 11.24 -6.82
CA SER A 67 -15.43 11.85 -8.13
C SER A 67 -16.57 11.78 -9.17
N ASN A 68 -17.80 11.39 -8.79
CA ASN A 68 -18.98 11.30 -9.68
C ASN A 68 -18.78 10.40 -10.91
N ILE A 69 -17.83 9.47 -10.86
CA ILE A 69 -17.81 8.38 -11.82
C ILE A 69 -18.96 7.45 -11.43
N PRO A 70 -19.97 7.22 -12.29
CA PRO A 70 -21.08 6.35 -11.93
C PRO A 70 -20.52 4.96 -11.61
N LEU A 71 -20.54 4.63 -10.32
CA LEU A 71 -20.23 3.28 -9.89
C LEU A 71 -21.33 2.38 -10.47
N PRO A 72 -20.99 1.21 -11.03
CA PRO A 72 -22.01 0.28 -11.48
C PRO A 72 -22.92 -0.07 -10.30
N GLU A 73 -24.25 0.09 -10.48
CA GLU A 73 -25.30 -0.20 -9.46
C GLU A 73 -25.21 -1.63 -8.88
N SER A 74 -24.44 -2.51 -9.51
CA SER A 74 -24.17 -3.86 -9.06
C SER A 74 -23.15 -3.86 -7.90
N SER A 75 -23.66 -4.06 -6.68
CA SER A 75 -22.95 -4.48 -5.45
C SER A 75 -21.81 -3.63 -4.89
N ASN A 76 -21.07 -2.86 -5.69
CA ASN A 76 -19.81 -2.28 -5.25
C ASN A 76 -20.02 -1.02 -4.41
N GLU A 77 -20.95 -0.12 -4.76
CA GLU A 77 -21.22 1.12 -4.01
C GLU A 77 -21.46 0.87 -2.52
N LYS A 78 -22.35 -0.06 -2.17
CA LYS A 78 -22.59 -0.46 -0.77
C LYS A 78 -21.34 -1.05 -0.10
N MET A 79 -20.47 -1.71 -0.88
CA MET A 79 -19.21 -2.27 -0.35
C MET A 79 -18.16 -1.17 -0.10
N TYR A 80 -18.14 -0.10 -0.88
CA TYR A 80 -17.31 1.08 -0.58
C TYR A 80 -17.69 1.68 0.79
N ASP A 81 -18.98 1.83 1.07
CA ASP A 81 -19.47 2.32 2.37
C ASP A 81 -19.06 1.40 3.52
N VAL A 82 -19.20 0.07 3.34
CA VAL A 82 -18.79 -0.91 4.35
C VAL A 82 -17.29 -0.85 4.59
N ALA A 83 -16.47 -0.74 3.54
CA ALA A 83 -15.03 -0.60 3.67
C ALA A 83 -14.65 0.71 4.39
N GLN A 84 -15.28 1.82 4.02
CA GLN A 84 -15.06 3.12 4.68
C GLN A 84 -15.38 3.04 6.19
N ASN A 85 -16.55 2.51 6.54
CA ASN A 85 -16.95 2.35 7.93
C ASN A 85 -16.02 1.42 8.71
N ALA A 86 -15.63 0.29 8.11
CA ALA A 86 -14.69 -0.65 8.73
C ALA A 86 -13.33 0.01 9.01
N TYR A 87 -12.81 0.79 8.05
CA TYR A 87 -11.57 1.54 8.24
C TYR A 87 -11.68 2.55 9.40
N PHE A 88 -12.78 3.32 9.47
CA PHE A 88 -12.98 4.30 10.55
C PHE A 88 -13.16 3.67 11.94
N LEU A 89 -13.81 2.51 12.00
CA LEU A 89 -14.02 1.77 13.25
C LEU A 89 -12.78 0.98 13.68
N GLY A 90 -11.73 0.94 12.86
CA GLY A 90 -10.55 0.11 13.10
C GLY A 90 -10.81 -1.40 12.93
N ASP A 91 -11.89 -1.77 12.24
CA ASP A 91 -12.20 -3.16 11.89
C ASP A 91 -11.39 -3.59 10.65
N GLU A 92 -10.11 -3.85 10.89
CA GLU A 92 -9.15 -4.21 9.84
C GLU A 92 -9.51 -5.51 9.10
N ASP A 93 -10.21 -6.44 9.75
CA ASP A 93 -10.61 -7.72 9.16
C ASP A 93 -11.75 -7.51 8.15
N THR A 94 -12.80 -6.78 8.55
CA THR A 94 -13.88 -6.42 7.62
C THR A 94 -13.35 -5.57 6.48
N TYR A 95 -12.51 -4.57 6.77
CA TYR A 95 -11.89 -3.74 5.73
C TYR A 95 -11.14 -4.59 4.71
N ARG A 96 -10.21 -5.45 5.17
CA ARG A 96 -9.44 -6.33 4.26
C ARG A 96 -10.32 -7.29 3.49
N LYS A 97 -11.35 -7.88 4.10
CA LYS A 97 -12.29 -8.79 3.41
C LYS A 97 -13.02 -8.08 2.29
N VAL A 98 -13.54 -6.88 2.54
CA VAL A 98 -14.28 -6.10 1.53
C VAL A 98 -13.35 -5.66 0.41
N MET A 99 -12.17 -5.14 0.75
CA MET A 99 -11.15 -4.74 -0.23
C MET A 99 -10.78 -5.90 -1.15
N ASN A 100 -10.46 -7.07 -0.57
CA ASN A 100 -10.04 -8.25 -1.32
C ASN A 100 -11.14 -8.89 -2.15
N LYS A 101 -12.40 -8.85 -1.70
CA LYS A 101 -13.48 -9.57 -2.37
C LYS A 101 -14.21 -8.73 -3.41
N TYR A 102 -14.29 -7.41 -3.21
CA TYR A 102 -15.17 -6.56 -3.99
C TYR A 102 -14.48 -5.35 -4.62
N ILE A 103 -13.44 -4.79 -3.99
CA ILE A 103 -12.89 -3.49 -4.42
C ILE A 103 -11.68 -3.63 -5.35
N TYR A 104 -10.74 -4.56 -5.12
CA TYR A 104 -9.59 -4.71 -6.03
C TYR A 104 -9.95 -5.25 -7.41
N ASP A 105 -11.13 -5.87 -7.56
CA ASP A 105 -11.62 -6.32 -8.85
C ASP A 105 -12.34 -5.19 -9.61
N ASP A 106 -12.54 -4.02 -8.96
CA ASP A 106 -13.09 -2.83 -9.59
C ASP A 106 -12.01 -2.15 -10.47
N PRO A 107 -12.20 -2.07 -11.80
CA PRO A 107 -11.21 -1.50 -12.71
C PRO A 107 -10.95 0.00 -12.46
N LEU A 108 -11.95 0.75 -11.99
CA LEU A 108 -11.80 2.18 -11.70
C LEU A 108 -10.93 2.37 -10.46
N TYR A 109 -11.20 1.60 -9.41
CA TYR A 109 -10.37 1.62 -8.22
C TYR A 109 -8.91 1.26 -8.55
N MET A 110 -8.68 0.20 -9.31
CA MET A 110 -7.33 -0.20 -9.70
C MET A 110 -6.62 0.84 -10.58
N ALA A 111 -7.35 1.55 -11.44
CA ALA A 111 -6.81 2.64 -12.22
C ALA A 111 -6.37 3.83 -11.35
N GLU A 112 -7.18 4.22 -10.36
CA GLU A 112 -6.81 5.27 -9.40
C GLU A 112 -5.67 4.82 -8.49
N LEU A 113 -5.69 3.57 -8.02
CA LEU A 113 -4.62 3.00 -7.21
C LEU A 113 -3.28 2.99 -7.97
N LYS A 114 -3.31 2.70 -9.28
CA LYS A 114 -2.14 2.79 -10.16
C LYS A 114 -1.59 4.22 -10.25
N LYS A 115 -2.44 5.25 -10.29
CA LYS A 115 -1.97 6.66 -10.23
C LYS A 115 -1.33 6.98 -8.89
N SER A 116 -1.89 6.46 -7.80
CA SER A 116 -1.42 6.73 -6.43
C SER A 116 -0.14 5.96 -6.06
N LEU A 117 0.00 4.71 -6.48
CA LEU A 117 1.04 3.78 -6.01
C LEU A 117 1.93 3.21 -7.11
N GLY A 118 1.47 3.18 -8.37
CA GLY A 118 2.15 2.49 -9.45
C GLY A 118 3.59 2.98 -9.63
N GLY A 119 4.54 2.05 -9.59
CA GLY A 119 5.96 2.36 -9.81
C GLY A 119 6.67 3.01 -8.62
N LYS A 120 5.98 3.28 -7.50
CA LYS A 120 6.59 3.84 -6.29
C LYS A 120 7.35 2.78 -5.51
N THR A 121 8.41 3.20 -4.85
CA THR A 121 9.17 2.38 -3.89
C THR A 121 8.60 2.53 -2.48
N ALA A 122 8.94 1.61 -1.58
CA ALA A 122 8.45 1.68 -0.21
C ALA A 122 8.92 2.95 0.55
N ASP A 123 10.12 3.45 0.28
CA ASP A 123 10.61 4.70 0.88
C ASP A 123 9.81 5.92 0.38
N GLU A 124 9.44 5.94 -0.90
CA GLU A 124 8.56 6.98 -1.45
C GLU A 124 7.19 6.94 -0.80
N ILE A 125 6.67 5.75 -0.47
CA ILE A 125 5.37 5.57 0.21
C ILE A 125 5.43 6.02 1.67
N ILE A 126 6.43 5.59 2.44
CA ILE A 126 6.60 5.99 3.84
C ILE A 126 6.82 7.51 3.93
N GLY A 127 7.58 8.07 2.99
CA GLY A 127 7.90 9.50 2.90
C GLY A 127 6.70 10.42 2.68
N VAL A 128 5.55 9.90 2.21
CA VAL A 128 4.30 10.69 2.03
C VAL A 128 3.78 11.25 3.36
N LYS A 129 4.14 10.67 4.52
CA LYS A 129 3.71 11.16 5.85
C LYS A 129 4.40 12.44 6.35
N LYS A 130 5.32 13.06 5.59
CA LYS A 130 5.98 14.31 6.01
C LYS A 130 5.38 15.55 5.34
N LYS A 131 4.13 15.90 5.65
CA LYS A 131 3.61 17.26 5.48
C LYS A 131 2.62 17.59 6.60
#